data_AF-A0AAU0RGR4-F1
#
_entry.id   AF-A0AAU0RGR4-F1
#
_cell.length_a   1.000
_cell.length_b   1.000
_cell.length_c   1.000
_cell.angle_alpha   90.00
_cell.angle_beta   90.00
_cell.angle_gamma   90.00
#
_symmetry.space_group_name_H-M   'P 1'
#
loop_
_entity.id
_entity.type
_entity.pdbx_description
1 polymer ?
#
loop_
_entity_poly.entity_id
_entity_poly.type
_entity_poly.pdbx_seq_one_letter_code
_entity_poly.pdbx_strand_id
1 'polypeptide(L)' 'MSIFNPKAGLNIDKHFDTYLKKPSGPYSNIMHDKFCIIDLKVVIHGSYNWTKKSQYNKETFVIEKGRENAENFSTEFI' A
#
# COMPACT_ATOMS: atom_id res chain seq x y z
N MET A 1 1.53 12.92 13.03
CA MET A 1 0.34 12.92 12.15
C MET A 1 -0.21 11.51 12.21
N SER A 2 -1.42 11.32 12.73
CA SER A 2 -1.96 9.97 12.94
C SER A 2 -2.62 9.41 11.69
N ILE A 3 -2.32 8.18 11.29
CA ILE A 3 -3.03 7.43 10.25
C ILE A 3 -4.30 6.84 10.89
N PHE A 4 -5.25 7.73 11.16
CA PHE A 4 -6.58 7.35 11.61
C PHE A 4 -7.50 7.18 10.41
N ASN A 5 -8.14 6.00 10.30
CA ASN A 5 -9.22 5.79 9.34
C ASN A 5 -10.57 5.95 10.06
N PRO A 6 -11.21 7.13 10.02
CA PRO A 6 -12.49 7.38 10.69
C PRO A 6 -13.62 6.47 10.19
N LYS A 7 -13.56 6.02 8.94
CA LYS A 7 -14.59 5.14 8.35
C LYS A 7 -14.50 3.70 8.86
N ALA A 8 -13.31 3.26 9.25
CA ALA A 8 -13.08 1.92 9.80
C ALA A 8 -13.07 1.90 11.34
N GLY A 9 -13.08 3.07 11.99
CA GLY A 9 -12.93 3.17 13.45
C GLY A 9 -11.57 2.72 13.97
N LEU A 10 -10.59 2.51 13.08
CA LEU A 10 -9.28 1.96 13.40
C LEU A 10 -8.22 3.07 13.40
N ASN A 11 -7.50 3.18 14.51
CA ASN A 11 -6.30 3.98 14.61
C ASN A 11 -5.10 3.06 14.41
N ILE A 12 -4.51 3.09 13.21
CA ILE A 12 -3.50 2.12 12.80
C ILE A 12 -2.20 2.33 13.59
N ASP A 13 -1.83 3.59 13.87
CA ASP A 13 -0.60 3.93 14.59
C ASP A 13 -0.59 3.41 16.04
N LYS A 14 -1.77 3.10 16.61
CA LYS A 14 -1.85 2.51 17.96
C LYS A 14 -1.57 1.02 17.99
N HIS A 15 -1.68 0.34 16.86
CA HIS A 15 -1.61 -1.13 16.78
C HIS A 15 -0.44 -1.62 15.93
N PHE A 16 0.12 -0.76 15.08
CA PHE A 16 1.19 -1.12 14.15
C PHE A 16 2.24 -0.01 14.08
N ASP A 17 3.47 -0.40 13.75
CA ASP A 17 4.51 0.56 13.39
C ASP A 17 4.18 1.17 12.03
N THR A 18 3.92 2.48 12.05
CA THR A 18 3.48 3.22 10.86
C THR A 18 4.56 4.18 10.40
N TYR A 19 4.85 4.15 9.11
CA TYR A 19 5.80 5.04 8.45
C TYR A 19 5.09 5.89 7.39
N LEU A 20 5.31 7.21 7.43
CA LEU A 20 4.76 8.15 6.46
C LEU A 20 5.88 8.56 5.48
N LYS A 21 5.75 8.13 4.23
CA LYS A 21 6.63 8.60 3.15
C LYS A 21 6.23 10.01 2.74
N LYS A 22 7.13 10.97 2.91
CA LYS A 22 6.91 12.34 2.43
C LYS A 22 6.94 12.37 0.90
N PRO A 23 6.21 13.31 0.26
CA PRO A 23 6.34 13.53 -1.17
C PRO A 23 7.80 13.77 -1.56
N SER A 24 8.21 13.24 -2.72
CA SER A 24 9.60 13.28 -3.16
C SER A 24 9.75 13.94 -4.53
N GLY A 25 10.98 14.37 -4.84
CA GLY A 25 11.31 15.00 -6.12
C GLY A 25 10.90 16.47 -6.24
N PRO A 26 11.27 17.12 -7.37
CA PRO A 26 11.13 18.57 -7.56
C PRO A 26 9.67 19.05 -7.61
N TYR A 27 8.73 18.15 -7.90
CA TYR A 27 7.30 18.45 -8.02
C TYR A 27 6.47 17.92 -6.84
N SER A 28 7.10 17.46 -5.76
CA SER A 28 6.40 16.85 -4.61
C SER A 28 5.50 15.68 -5.04
N ASN A 29 6.07 14.74 -5.78
CA ASN A 29 5.37 13.56 -6.26
C ASN A 29 4.91 12.70 -5.08
N ILE A 30 3.65 12.28 -5.12
CA ILE A 30 3.06 11.38 -4.13
C ILE A 30 3.18 9.93 -4.60
N MET A 31 3.30 9.02 -3.65
CA MET A 31 3.27 7.58 -3.91
C MET A 31 1.88 7.21 -4.46
N HIS A 32 1.81 6.76 -5.72
CA HIS A 32 0.55 6.50 -6.43
C HIS A 32 0.28 4.99 -6.65
N ASP A 33 1.27 4.14 -6.43
CA ASP A 33 1.12 2.70 -6.58
C ASP A 33 0.32 2.11 -5.43
N LYS A 34 -0.49 1.09 -5.72
CA LYS A 34 -1.30 0.40 -4.73
C LYS A 34 -0.79 -1.02 -4.65
N PHE A 35 -0.10 -1.33 -3.58
CA PHE A 35 0.46 -2.66 -3.38
C PHE A 35 0.47 -3.07 -1.90
N CYS A 36 0.61 -4.37 -1.68
CA CYS A 36 0.68 -5.00 -0.38
C CYS A 36 1.65 -6.17 -0.44
N ILE A 37 2.50 -6.29 0.57
CA ILE A 37 3.44 -7.38 0.72
C ILE A 37 3.03 -8.20 1.94
N ILE A 38 2.95 -9.51 1.79
CA ILE A 38 2.60 -10.45 2.87
C ILE A 38 3.79 -11.39 3.07
N ASP A 39 4.32 -11.42 4.30
CA ASP A 39 5.41 -12.28 4.76
C ASP A 39 6.69 -12.27 3.89
N LEU A 40 6.94 -11.18 3.14
CA LEU A 40 8.00 -11.09 2.13
C LEU A 40 7.98 -12.24 1.10
N LYS A 41 6.80 -12.80 0.81
CA LYS A 41 6.60 -13.95 -0.09
C LYS A 41 5.55 -13.70 -1.16
N VAL A 42 4.59 -12.83 -0.88
CA VAL A 42 3.47 -12.52 -1.76
C VAL A 42 3.40 -11.01 -1.94
N VAL A 43 3.27 -10.57 -3.18
CA VAL A 43 2.95 -9.19 -3.53
C VAL A 43 1.60 -9.16 -4.23
N ILE A 44 0.75 -8.25 -3.78
CA ILE A 44 -0.48 -7.89 -4.46
C ILE A 44 -0.29 -6.47 -4.95
N HIS A 45 -0.40 -6.21 -6.25
CA HIS A 45 -0.22 -4.87 -6.80
C HIS A 45 -1.18 -4.61 -7.97
N GLY A 46 -1.49 -3.33 -8.23
CA GLY A 46 -2.28 -2.94 -9.40
C GLY A 46 -2.97 -1.59 -9.26
N SER A 47 -4.07 -1.43 -10.00
CA SER A 47 -4.90 -0.23 -9.97
C SER A 47 -5.93 -0.23 -8.83
N TYR A 48 -6.16 -1.39 -8.20
CA TYR A 48 -7.19 -1.60 -7.19
C TYR A 48 -6.94 -0.83 -5.89
N ASN A 49 -7.86 0.07 -5.52
CA ASN A 49 -7.87 0.67 -4.18
C ASN A 49 -8.70 -0.19 -3.21
N TRP A 50 -8.28 -0.33 -1.95
CA TRP A 50 -9.08 -1.03 -0.93
C TRP A 50 -10.28 -0.21 -0.44
N THR A 51 -11.22 0.02 -1.33
CA THR A 51 -12.46 0.76 -1.10
C THR A 51 -13.65 0.00 -1.64
N LYS A 52 -14.85 0.26 -1.09
CA LYS A 52 -16.09 -0.33 -1.61
C LYS A 52 -16.34 0.04 -3.08
N LYS A 53 -15.91 1.23 -3.51
CA LYS A 53 -16.13 1.71 -4.89
C LYS A 53 -15.35 0.88 -5.91
N SER A 54 -14.13 0.47 -5.57
CA SER A 54 -13.27 -0.35 -6.42
C SER A 54 -13.83 -1.73 -6.75
N GLN A 55 -14.79 -2.23 -5.96
CA GLN A 55 -15.53 -3.46 -6.26
C GLN A 55 -16.45 -3.33 -7.49
N TYR A 56 -16.88 -2.11 -7.81
CA TYR A 56 -17.78 -1.82 -8.94
C TYR A 56 -17.06 -1.17 -10.12
N ASN A 57 -15.89 -0.58 -9.89
CA ASN A 57 -15.05 -0.05 -10.95
C ASN A 57 -14.33 -1.19 -11.69
N LYS A 58 -13.96 -0.94 -12.94
CA LYS A 58 -13.06 -1.84 -13.70
C LYS A 58 -11.61 -1.61 -13.25
N GLU A 59 -11.27 -2.12 -12.08
CA GLU A 59 -9.91 -2.12 -11.54
C GLU A 59 -9.31 -3.52 -11.61
N THR A 60 -7.99 -3.59 -11.60
CA THR A 60 -7.21 -4.84 -11.69
C THR A 60 -6.16 -4.89 -10.59
N PHE A 61 -5.88 -6.09 -10.12
CA PHE A 61 -4.70 -6.39 -9.32
C PHE A 61 -4.15 -7.75 -9.73
N VAL A 62 -2.86 -7.92 -9.54
CA VAL A 62 -2.13 -9.16 -9.79
C VAL A 62 -1.59 -9.65 -8.46
N ILE A 63 -1.61 -10.97 -8.27
CA ILE A 63 -0.98 -11.63 -7.13
C ILE A 63 0.26 -12.35 -7.65
N GLU A 64 1.41 -11.91 -7.18
CA GLU A 64 2.69 -12.52 -7.49
C GLU A 64 3.24 -13.23 -6.26
N LYS A 65 3.72 -14.46 -6.46
CA LYS A 65 4.35 -15.25 -5.41
C LYS A 65 5.82 -15.39 -5.74
N GLY A 66 6.67 -15.01 -4.79
CA GLY A 66 8.11 -15.00 -4.99
C GLY A 66 8.76 -14.02 -4.03
N ARG A 67 9.82 -14.49 -3.36
CA ARG A 67 10.56 -13.67 -2.41
C ARG A 67 11.27 -12.50 -3.09
N GLU A 68 11.84 -12.73 -4.26
CA GLU A 68 12.52 -11.70 -5.05
C GLU A 68 11.61 -10.51 -5.36
N ASN A 69 10.42 -10.76 -5.91
CA ASN A 69 9.46 -9.70 -6.20
C ASN A 69 9.03 -8.98 -4.92
N ALA A 70 8.77 -9.73 -3.84
CA ALA A 70 8.41 -9.14 -2.55
C ALA A 70 9.52 -8.26 -1.96
N GLU A 71 10.78 -8.66 -2.09
CA GLU A 71 11.93 -7.86 -1.64
C GLU A 71 12.07 -6.58 -2.47
N ASN A 72 11.89 -6.65 -3.80
CA ASN A 72 11.96 -5.47 -4.67
C ASN A 72 10.92 -4.41 -4.27
N PHE A 73 9.67 -4.81 -4.03
CA PHE A 73 8.62 -3.89 -3.55
C PHE A 73 8.88 -3.41 -2.12
N SER A 74 9.56 -4.20 -1.27
CA SER A 74 9.83 -3.82 0.11
C SER A 74 10.79 -2.63 0.22
N THR A 75 11.70 -2.46 -0.75
CA THR A 75 12.63 -1.31 -0.84
C THR A 75 11.90 0.04 -0.98
N GLU A 76 10.66 0.05 -1.45
CA GLU A 76 9.87 1.29 -1.50
C GLU A 76 9.33 1.69 -0.11
N PHE A 77 9.27 0.73 0.83
CA PHE A 77 8.81 0.90 2.21
C PHE A 77 9.94 0.98 3.25
N ILE A 78 11.02 0.22 3.05
CA ILE A 78 12.18 0.05 3.96
C ILE A 78 13.39 0.74 3.35
#